data_AF-A0A2R8AYX8-F1
#
_entry.id   AF-A0A2R8AYX8-F1
#
_cell.length_a   1.000
_cell.length_b   1.000
_cell.length_c   1.000
_cell.angle_alpha   90.00
_cell.angle_beta   90.00
_cell.angle_gamma   90.00
#
_symmetry.space_group_name_H-M   'P 1'
#
loop_
_entity.id
_entity.type
_entity.pdbx_description
1 polymer ?
#
loop_
_entity_poly.entity_id
_entity_poly.type
_entity_poly.pdbx_seq_one_letter_code
_entity_poly.pdbx_strand_id
1 'polypeptide(L)'
;MSAAILTAFAVTFLAGPAIFAALMRLEPGLFRLTALALLALLAGASGMGLRTHEASWLPVTPEVATLLLLWLSWVIAVALVAMALRWRITQARPRRTITVLGLLATTLPWFGLATARLMTT
;
A
#
# COMPACT_ATOMS: atom_id res chain seq x y z
N MET A 1 -2.54 16.51 -21.32
CA MET A 1 -1.79 15.85 -20.22
C MET A 1 -1.08 14.63 -20.80
N SER A 2 0.17 14.35 -20.41
CA SER A 2 0.89 13.18 -20.92
C SER A 2 0.36 11.88 -20.30
N ALA A 3 0.36 10.78 -21.06
CA ALA A 3 -0.12 9.48 -20.60
C ALA A 3 0.58 9.05 -19.30
N ALA A 4 1.89 9.29 -19.17
CA ALA A 4 2.67 8.95 -17.98
C ALA A 4 2.15 9.58 -16.68
N ILE A 5 1.68 10.84 -16.74
CA ILE A 5 1.12 11.54 -15.57
C ILE A 5 -0.22 10.90 -15.15
N LEU A 6 -1.05 10.53 -16.13
CA LEU A 6 -2.32 9.84 -15.85
C LEU A 6 -2.07 8.45 -15.24
N THR A 7 -1.07 7.72 -15.73
CA THR A 7 -0.70 6.41 -15.17
C THR A 7 -0.18 6.55 -13.75
N ALA A 8 0.72 7.50 -13.48
CA ALA A 8 1.22 7.76 -12.15
C ALA A 8 0.08 8.16 -11.20
N PHE A 9 -0.81 9.06 -11.64
CA PHE A 9 -1.99 9.45 -10.89
C PHE A 9 -2.89 8.24 -10.57
N ALA A 10 -3.20 7.40 -11.55
CA ALA A 10 -4.04 6.23 -11.37
C ALA A 10 -3.42 5.20 -10.41
N VAL A 11 -2.11 4.95 -10.51
CA VAL A 11 -1.39 4.04 -9.60
C VAL A 11 -1.38 4.61 -8.18
N THR A 12 -1.09 5.90 -8.03
CA THR A 12 -0.95 6.56 -6.73
C THR A 12 -2.29 6.74 -6.01
N PHE A 13 -3.33 7.18 -6.71
CA PHE A 13 -4.61 7.60 -6.12
C PHE A 13 -5.77 6.63 -6.34
N LEU A 14 -5.66 5.68 -7.27
CA LEU A 14 -6.73 4.73 -7.57
C LEU A 14 -6.36 3.31 -7.15
N ALA A 15 -5.15 2.84 -7.49
CA ALA A 15 -4.77 1.45 -7.23
C ALA A 15 -4.67 1.14 -5.72
N GLY A 16 -4.08 2.03 -4.91
CA GLY A 16 -3.98 1.84 -3.45
C GLY A 16 -5.34 1.71 -2.77
N PRO A 17 -6.25 2.69 -2.94
CA PRO A 17 -7.60 2.59 -2.42
C PRO A 17 -8.38 1.39 -2.95
N ALA A 18 -8.23 1.04 -4.23
CA ALA A 18 -8.90 -0.12 -4.83
C ALA A 18 -8.42 -1.44 -4.21
N ILE A 19 -7.10 -1.63 -4.05
CA ILE A 19 -6.51 -2.81 -3.39
C ILE A 19 -7.00 -2.88 -1.95
N PHE A 20 -6.91 -1.78 -1.19
CA PHE A 20 -7.39 -1.74 0.19
C PHE A 20 -8.88 -2.08 0.29
N ALA A 21 -9.72 -1.48 -0.58
CA ALA A 21 -11.15 -1.74 -0.61
C ALA A 21 -11.46 -3.21 -0.92
N ALA A 22 -10.72 -3.82 -1.86
CA ALA A 22 -10.85 -5.24 -2.18
C ALA A 22 -10.47 -6.12 -0.98
N LEU A 23 -9.37 -5.82 -0.30
CA LEU A 23 -8.95 -6.54 0.91
C LEU A 23 -9.97 -6.40 2.05
N MET A 24 -10.59 -5.23 2.20
CA MET A 24 -11.62 -4.99 3.21
C MET A 24 -12.95 -5.72 2.97
N ARG A 25 -13.17 -6.28 1.77
CA ARG A 25 -14.34 -7.14 1.51
C ARG A 25 -14.18 -8.53 2.11
N LEU A 26 -12.96 -8.93 2.44
CA LEU A 26 -12.70 -10.21 3.10
C LEU A 26 -13.17 -10.16 4.56
N GLU A 27 -13.72 -11.26 5.04
CA GLU A 27 -14.10 -11.36 6.45
C GLU A 27 -12.84 -11.44 7.33
N PRO A 28 -12.83 -10.78 8.50
CA PRO A 28 -11.68 -10.85 9.39
C PRO A 28 -11.49 -12.27 9.93
N GLY A 29 -10.24 -12.74 9.97
CA GLY A 29 -9.87 -14.03 10.56
C GLY A 29 -8.38 -14.18 10.70
N LEU A 30 -7.92 -15.03 11.64
CA LEU A 30 -6.51 -15.17 11.98
C LEU A 30 -5.65 -15.51 10.76
N PHE A 31 -6.11 -16.45 9.92
CA PHE A 31 -5.41 -16.83 8.69
C PHE A 31 -5.19 -15.65 7.73
N ARG A 32 -6.19 -14.78 7.56
CA ARG A 32 -6.07 -13.63 6.65
C ARG A 32 -5.16 -12.57 7.24
N LEU A 33 -5.17 -12.37 8.56
CA LEU A 33 -4.26 -11.47 9.22
C LEU A 33 -2.81 -11.95 9.11
N THR A 34 -2.55 -13.24 9.35
CA THR A 34 -1.20 -13.80 9.18
C THR A 34 -0.76 -13.75 7.72
N ALA A 35 -1.63 -14.07 6.76
CA ALA A 35 -1.34 -13.96 5.33
C ALA A 35 -1.01 -12.53 4.92
N LEU A 36 -1.78 -11.52 5.37
CA LEU A 36 -1.50 -10.11 5.10
C LEU A 36 -0.18 -9.66 5.72
N ALA A 37 0.13 -10.11 6.95
CA ALA A 37 1.40 -9.80 7.60
C ALA A 37 2.59 -10.38 6.81
N LEU A 38 2.50 -11.65 6.42
CA LEU A 38 3.53 -12.30 5.59
C LEU A 38 3.67 -11.61 4.23
N LEU A 39 2.57 -11.28 3.57
CA LEU A 39 2.58 -10.61 2.27
C LEU A 39 3.24 -9.21 2.37
N ALA A 40 2.91 -8.44 3.42
CA ALA A 40 3.53 -7.14 3.65
C ALA A 40 5.04 -7.27 3.87
N LEU A 41 5.47 -8.25 4.68
CA LEU A 41 6.89 -8.51 4.94
C LEU A 41 7.63 -8.96 3.68
N LEU A 42 7.05 -9.88 2.91
CA LEU A 42 7.63 -10.36 1.66
C LEU A 42 7.77 -9.21 0.65
N ALA A 43 6.73 -8.41 0.45
CA ALA A 43 6.78 -7.25 -0.44
C ALA A 43 7.87 -6.25 0.00
N GLY A 44 7.97 -5.96 1.30
CA GLY A 44 8.98 -5.06 1.84
C GLY A 44 10.40 -5.61 1.68
N ALA A 45 10.61 -6.88 2.04
CA ALA A 45 11.90 -7.56 1.91
C ALA A 45 12.36 -7.67 0.46
N SER A 46 11.45 -8.02 -0.46
CA SER A 46 11.74 -8.03 -1.90
C SER A 46 12.11 -6.64 -2.41
N GLY A 47 11.41 -5.59 -1.99
CA GLY A 47 11.76 -4.22 -2.34
C GLY A 47 13.18 -3.85 -1.88
N MET A 48 13.55 -4.21 -0.65
CA MET A 48 14.90 -3.98 -0.13
C MET A 48 15.96 -4.79 -0.88
N GLY A 49 15.67 -6.04 -1.23
CA GLY A 49 16.59 -6.91 -1.98
C GLY A 49 16.81 -6.47 -3.43
N LEU A 50 15.81 -5.89 -4.09
CA LEU A 50 15.99 -5.33 -5.44
C LEU A 50 16.93 -4.13 -5.47
N ARG A 51 17.13 -3.45 -4.32
CA ARG A 51 18.07 -2.33 -4.23
C ARG A 51 19.53 -2.77 -4.26
N THR A 52 19.82 -4.03 -3.94
CA THR A 52 21.20 -4.56 -3.83
C THR A 52 21.62 -5.40 -5.03
N HIS A 53 20.69 -5.75 -5.92
CA HIS A 53 20.95 -6.60 -7.09
C HIS A 53 20.52 -5.89 -8.38
N GLU A 54 21.41 -5.88 -9.38
CA GLU A 54 21.03 -5.49 -10.74
C GLU A 54 20.08 -6.54 -11.33
N ALA A 55 18.79 -6.25 -11.25
CA ALA A 55 17.74 -7.15 -11.72
C ALA A 55 17.42 -6.86 -13.19
N SER A 56 18.31 -7.26 -14.10
CA SER A 56 18.19 -7.05 -15.55
C SER A 56 17.01 -7.77 -16.23
N TRP A 57 16.36 -8.67 -15.52
CA TRP A 57 15.20 -9.44 -16.00
C TRP A 57 13.85 -8.75 -15.76
N LEU A 58 13.80 -7.65 -15.00
CA LEU A 58 12.54 -6.91 -14.79
C LEU A 58 12.22 -5.99 -15.97
N PRO A 59 10.94 -5.89 -16.38
CA PRO A 59 10.49 -4.96 -17.42
C PRO A 59 10.46 -3.49 -16.98
N VAL A 60 10.85 -3.20 -15.73
CA VAL A 60 10.87 -1.87 -15.11
C VAL A 60 12.20 -1.64 -14.40
N THR A 61 12.61 -0.39 -14.24
CA THR A 61 13.87 -0.08 -13.54
C THR A 61 13.81 -0.57 -12.08
N PRO A 62 14.94 -1.06 -11.51
CA PRO A 62 14.98 -1.55 -10.13
C PRO A 62 14.49 -0.52 -9.10
N GLU A 63 14.69 0.77 -9.36
CA GLU A 63 14.24 1.90 -8.53
C GLU A 63 12.70 1.97 -8.48
N VAL A 64 12.05 1.89 -9.66
CA VAL A 64 10.59 1.90 -9.77
C VAL A 64 10.00 0.64 -9.13
N ALA A 65 10.61 -0.53 -9.38
CA ALA A 65 10.19 -1.78 -8.76
C ALA A 65 10.28 -1.72 -7.22
N THR A 66 11.39 -1.18 -6.70
CA THR A 66 11.60 -1.00 -5.26
C THR A 66 10.53 -0.08 -4.66
N LEU A 67 10.27 1.07 -5.30
CA LEU A 67 9.23 2.00 -4.85
C LEU A 67 7.85 1.36 -4.86
N LEU A 68 7.50 0.62 -5.91
CA LEU A 68 6.21 -0.07 -6.02
C LEU A 68 6.03 -1.16 -4.95
N LEU A 69 7.08 -1.94 -4.68
CA LEU A 69 7.04 -2.99 -3.66
C LEU A 69 6.93 -2.44 -2.24
N LEU A 70 7.68 -1.37 -1.93
CA LEU A 70 7.56 -0.68 -0.64
C LEU A 70 6.18 -0.03 -0.48
N TRP A 71 5.67 0.59 -1.54
CA TRP A 71 4.32 1.14 -1.56
C TRP A 71 3.25 0.04 -1.36
N LEU A 72 3.37 -1.09 -2.04
CA LEU A 72 2.45 -2.20 -1.89
C LEU A 72 2.51 -2.80 -0.47
N SER A 73 3.71 -2.98 0.08
CA SER A 73 3.93 -3.40 1.46
C SER A 73 3.19 -2.49 2.45
N TRP A 74 3.28 -1.16 2.26
CA TRP A 74 2.54 -0.18 3.04
C TRP A 74 1.02 -0.35 2.94
N VAL A 75 0.47 -0.46 1.73
CA VAL A 75 -0.98 -0.64 1.51
C VAL A 75 -1.48 -1.91 2.21
N ILE A 76 -0.73 -3.00 2.12
CA ILE A 76 -1.07 -4.27 2.79
C ILE A 76 -0.99 -4.12 4.32
N ALA A 77 0.01 -3.42 4.84
CA ALA A 77 0.13 -3.16 6.28
C ALA A 77 -1.05 -2.32 6.82
N VAL A 78 -1.47 -1.29 6.08
CA VAL A 78 -2.68 -0.50 6.43
C VAL A 78 -3.93 -1.40 6.41
N ALA A 79 -4.06 -2.27 5.41
CA ALA A 79 -5.15 -3.24 5.34
C ALA A 79 -5.14 -4.23 6.52
N LEU A 80 -3.96 -4.73 6.90
CA LEU A 80 -3.78 -5.61 8.05
C LEU A 80 -4.28 -4.93 9.34
N VAL A 81 -3.84 -3.70 9.60
CA VAL A 81 -4.25 -2.93 10.79
C VAL A 81 -5.75 -2.68 10.77
N ALA A 82 -6.30 -2.25 9.64
CA ALA A 82 -7.74 -2.00 9.50
C ALA A 82 -8.56 -3.27 9.72
N MET A 83 -8.12 -4.41 9.18
CA MET A 83 -8.77 -5.71 9.36
C MET A 83 -8.70 -6.18 10.82
N ALA A 84 -7.55 -6.02 11.47
CA ALA A 84 -7.37 -6.36 12.88
C ALA A 84 -8.27 -5.50 13.79
N LEU A 85 -8.40 -4.20 13.51
CA LEU A 85 -9.31 -3.30 14.23
C LEU A 85 -10.78 -3.68 13.99
N ARG A 86 -11.16 -3.97 12.74
CA ARG A 86 -12.52 -4.43 12.39
C ARG A 86 -12.87 -5.80 12.98
N TRP A 87 -11.87 -6.63 13.27
CA TRP A 87 -12.07 -7.90 13.95
C TRP A 87 -12.44 -7.71 15.43
N ARG A 88 -11.83 -6.72 16.09
CA ARG A 88 -12.06 -6.44 17.51
C ARG A 88 -13.28 -5.54 17.77
N ILE A 89 -13.61 -4.65 16.82
CA ILE A 89 -14.68 -3.66 17.00
C ILE A 89 -15.94 -4.10 16.26
N THR A 90 -16.99 -4.39 17.02
CA THR A 90 -18.28 -4.86 16.51
C THR A 90 -19.22 -3.73 16.08
N GLN A 91 -19.04 -2.52 16.63
CA GLN A 91 -19.93 -1.39 16.34
C GLN A 91 -19.78 -0.85 14.90
N ALA A 92 -20.90 -0.52 14.26
CA ALA A 92 -20.94 -0.11 12.85
C ALA A 92 -20.25 1.24 12.57
N ARG A 93 -20.44 2.25 13.44
CA ARG A 93 -19.85 3.59 13.26
C ARG A 93 -18.31 3.56 13.23
N PRO A 94 -17.62 2.98 14.25
CA PRO A 94 -16.16 2.86 14.22
C PRO A 94 -15.62 2.06 13.02
N ARG A 95 -16.33 0.99 12.60
CA ARG A 95 -15.92 0.18 11.44
C ARG A 95 -15.90 1.00 10.14
N ARG A 96 -16.86 1.91 9.97
CA ARG A 96 -16.87 2.85 8.84
C ARG A 96 -15.69 3.82 8.92
N THR A 97 -15.42 4.40 10.09
CA THR A 97 -14.29 5.31 10.29
C THR A 97 -12.95 4.63 9.99
N ILE A 98 -12.74 3.39 10.45
CA ILE A 98 -11.53 2.61 10.14
C ILE A 98 -11.35 2.44 8.63
N THR A 99 -12.43 2.15 7.92
CA THR A 99 -12.38 1.97 6.45
C THR A 99 -12.03 3.28 5.74
N VAL A 100 -12.63 4.40 6.15
CA VAL A 100 -12.36 5.72 5.57
C VAL A 100 -10.92 6.15 5.84
N LEU A 101 -10.44 6.00 7.09
CA LEU A 101 -9.06 6.32 7.46
C LEU A 101 -8.07 5.42 6.71
N GLY A 102 -8.37 4.13 6.55
CA GLY A 102 -7.54 3.22 5.80
C GLY A 102 -7.42 3.58 4.32
N LEU A 103 -8.52 3.98 3.67
CA LEU A 103 -8.49 4.49 2.29
C LEU A 103 -7.57 5.71 2.15
N LEU A 104 -7.72 6.69 3.05
CA LEU A 104 -6.87 7.89 3.06
C LEU A 104 -5.40 7.56 3.35
N ALA A 105 -5.14 6.56 4.21
CA ALA A 105 -3.79 6.15 4.58
C ALA A 105 -3.00 5.52 3.40
N THR A 106 -3.69 4.96 2.40
CA THR A 106 -3.01 4.37 1.21
C THR A 106 -2.29 5.40 0.33
N THR A 107 -2.71 6.67 0.38
CA THR A 107 -2.11 7.76 -0.42
C THR A 107 -0.98 8.49 0.31
N LEU A 108 -0.81 8.28 1.62
CA LEU A 108 0.15 9.01 2.46
C LEU A 108 1.61 8.94 1.99
N PRO A 109 2.16 7.79 1.53
CA PRO A 109 3.58 7.73 1.12
C PRO A 109 3.91 8.73 0.01
N TRP A 110 2.97 8.93 -0.92
CA TRP A 110 3.15 9.84 -2.05
C TRP A 110 3.07 11.30 -1.64
N PHE A 111 2.15 11.64 -0.73
CA PHE A 111 2.10 12.98 -0.13
C PHE A 111 3.38 13.29 0.64
N GLY A 112 3.90 12.35 1.43
CA GLY A 112 5.17 12.51 2.13
C GLY A 112 6.33 12.77 1.17
N LEU A 113 6.41 12.02 0.06
CA LEU A 113 7.43 12.21 -0.98
C LEU A 113 7.30 13.57 -1.67
N ALA A 114 6.08 14.00 -2.00
CA ALA A 114 5.83 15.30 -2.60
C ALA A 114 6.22 16.44 -1.64
N THR A 115 5.81 16.36 -0.37
CA THR A 115 6.18 17.33 0.66
C THR A 115 7.69 17.38 0.88
N ALA A 116 8.36 16.22 0.93
CA ALA A 116 9.81 16.16 1.05
C ALA A 116 10.50 16.88 -0.12
N ARG A 117 10.03 16.66 -1.35
CA ARG A 117 10.56 17.38 -2.52
C ARG A 117 10.37 18.89 -2.42
N LEU A 118 9.21 19.35 -1.96
CA LEU A 118 8.92 20.78 -1.77
C LEU A 118 9.79 21.44 -0.70
N MET A 119 10.24 20.70 0.32
CA MET A 119 11.12 21.23 1.37
C MET A 119 12.60 21.27 0.95
N THR A 120 12.97 20.48 -0.05
CA THR A 120 14.33 20.43 -0.60
C THR A 120 14.54 21.32 -1.82
N THR A 121 13.49 21.98 -2.30
CA THR A 121 13.51 22.99 -3.37
C THR A 121 13.47 24.38 -2.77
#